data_AF-A0AAN9MKF3-F1
#
_entry.id   AF-A0AAN9MKF3-F1
#
_cell.length_a   1.000
_cell.length_b   1.000
_cell.length_c   1.000
_cell.angle_alpha   90.00
_cell.angle_beta   90.00
_cell.angle_gamma   90.00
#
_symmetry.space_group_name_H-M   'P 1'
#
loop_
_entity.id
_entity.type
_entity.pdbx_description
1 polymer ?
#
loop_
_entity_poly.entity_id
_entity_poly.type
_entity_poly.pdbx_seq_one_letter_code
_entity_poly.pdbx_strand_id
1 'polypeptide(L)'
;MEKKTTLVSAVSLILVVGVALGVVAYVSTGNEDPGSTSDDSGKVTTHTKAVQAVCQNSDDKKFCSDTFNSVNTSDPTAYVKTVVKNTMDGVVKAFNLSDTLTVQNSKGNSTVKMALEDCKDLLEFAIDELEASEILVKENNINNINDRVSELKNWIGAVVAYQQSCLDGFNNDAEKEMQSKLQTEGLDDVGKLTALALDVVSSFAEILSDFNLDLTTKTSSRRLLDLEQDGYPSWLSMPDRKLLADAGKGNSVTPNVIVSKDGSGDYKTVLDAINSYPANHQGRYIIYVKAGTYDEYITVDKKKTNLLIYGDGPTKTIITGNKNVVDGYKTMRSATFATVGENFIAKSIAFENTAGAVKHQAVALRVQGDRSAFFDCAMHGYQDTLYTHAHRQFYRNCEISGTVDFIFGYGTTLIQNSKIVVRKPEANQQNIIVADGTDQKNMPTGAVLQNCEIVAAPDLEPQKATFKSYLARPWKAYSRAVFLENTISDVIQPDGYLPWNGNMFLDTCYFAEYQNSGAGADVKARVKWSRGVLSKADASKFTADQWLQANTWLPATGVPFDLGLSKA
;
A
#
# COMPACT_ATOMS: atom_id res chain seq x y z
N MET A 1 26.50 64.81 -16.09
CA MET A 1 25.69 63.83 -16.85
C MET A 1 26.30 62.46 -16.59
N GLU A 2 26.11 61.79 -15.45
CA GLU A 2 24.87 61.28 -14.83
C GLU A 2 24.00 60.43 -15.78
N LYS A 3 24.03 59.10 -15.62
CA LYS A 3 23.02 58.27 -14.90
C LYS A 3 23.44 56.79 -14.95
N LYS A 4 23.81 56.21 -13.79
CA LYS A 4 22.99 55.44 -12.83
C LYS A 4 23.01 53.93 -13.10
N THR A 5 24.00 53.27 -12.49
CA THR A 5 23.93 51.89 -12.00
C THR A 5 23.43 51.94 -10.55
N THR A 6 22.33 51.25 -10.24
CA THR A 6 21.83 51.15 -8.87
C THR A 6 22.29 49.85 -8.24
N LEU A 7 23.01 50.03 -7.14
CA LEU A 7 23.53 49.06 -6.18
C LEU A 7 22.40 48.62 -5.24
N VAL A 8 22.18 47.33 -5.01
CA VAL A 8 21.64 46.81 -3.73
C VAL A 8 22.30 45.47 -3.43
N SER A 9 23.34 45.53 -2.60
CA SER A 9 23.95 44.40 -1.93
C SER A 9 23.75 44.60 -0.43
N ALA A 10 23.40 43.50 0.26
CA ALA A 10 23.58 43.26 1.69
C ALA A 10 22.84 44.16 2.69
N VAL A 11 21.51 43.98 2.86
CA VAL A 11 20.83 44.08 4.17
C VAL A 11 19.58 43.19 4.17
N SER A 12 19.66 41.94 4.66
CA SER A 12 18.48 41.14 5.08
C SER A 12 18.85 39.90 5.90
N LEU A 13 19.72 40.07 6.91
CA LEU A 13 20.09 38.98 7.83
C LEU A 13 20.04 39.35 9.32
N ILE A 14 19.38 40.47 9.69
CA ILE A 14 19.26 40.89 11.10
C ILE A 14 17.79 41.15 11.54
N LEU A 15 16.79 40.94 10.68
CA LEU A 15 15.37 41.19 11.04
C LEU A 15 14.49 39.94 11.25
N VAL A 16 15.06 38.73 11.36
CA VAL A 16 14.30 37.50 11.67
C VAL A 16 14.52 36.99 13.11
N VAL A 17 15.48 37.54 13.86
CA VAL A 17 15.69 37.17 15.27
C VAL A 17 14.94 38.10 16.25
N GLY A 18 14.36 39.21 15.76
CA GLY A 18 13.61 40.17 16.59
C GLY A 18 12.12 39.89 16.79
N VAL A 19 11.50 39.05 15.96
CA VAL A 19 10.05 38.76 16.04
C VAL A 19 9.76 37.52 16.90
N ALA A 20 10.72 36.61 17.07
CA ALA A 20 10.58 35.43 17.94
C ALA A 20 10.72 35.73 19.45
N LEU A 21 11.22 36.90 19.85
CA LEU A 21 11.34 37.31 21.26
C LEU A 21 10.27 38.35 21.69
N GLY A 22 9.62 39.02 20.73
CA GLY A 22 8.59 40.03 21.01
C GLY A 22 7.20 39.46 21.34
N VAL A 23 6.89 38.24 20.89
CA VAL A 23 5.59 37.59 21.16
C VAL A 23 5.59 36.85 22.51
N VAL A 24 6.77 36.55 23.08
CA VAL A 24 6.89 35.88 24.38
C VAL A 24 6.70 36.84 25.57
N ALA A 25 6.90 38.15 25.39
CA ALA A 25 6.76 39.13 26.47
C ALA A 25 5.36 39.76 26.58
N TYR A 26 4.58 39.84 25.51
CA TYR A 26 3.30 40.57 25.51
C TYR A 26 2.14 39.81 26.19
N VAL A 27 2.28 38.51 26.45
CA VAL A 27 1.27 37.72 27.18
C VAL A 27 1.53 37.65 28.70
N SER A 28 2.61 38.26 29.20
CA SER A 28 2.95 38.17 30.65
C SER A 28 2.69 39.42 31.50
N THR A 29 2.20 40.53 30.92
CA THR A 29 1.91 41.75 31.70
C THR A 29 0.59 42.38 31.29
N GLY A 30 -0.47 42.05 32.02
CA GLY A 30 -1.78 42.69 31.90
C GLY A 30 -2.64 42.44 33.14
N ASN A 31 -2.62 43.43 34.04
CA ASN A 31 -3.43 43.64 35.25
C ASN A 31 -3.18 42.77 36.49
N GLU A 32 -2.45 43.37 37.43
CA GLU A 32 -2.53 43.10 38.88
C GLU A 32 -3.86 43.62 39.44
N ASP A 33 -4.55 42.81 40.23
CA ASP A 33 -5.50 43.23 41.28
C ASP A 33 -5.24 42.32 42.50
N PRO A 34 -5.13 42.84 43.75
CA PRO A 34 -4.53 42.10 44.85
C PRO A 34 -5.57 41.34 45.68
N GLY A 35 -5.42 40.03 45.84
CA GLY A 35 -6.12 39.29 46.89
C GLY A 35 -6.25 37.79 46.68
N SER A 36 -5.88 37.04 47.74
CA SER A 36 -6.11 35.61 48.01
C SER A 36 -5.04 34.59 47.58
N THR A 37 -4.27 34.21 48.62
CA THR A 37 -3.61 32.94 48.95
C THR A 37 -3.69 31.75 47.98
N SER A 38 -2.51 31.40 47.45
CA SER A 38 -1.93 30.06 47.30
C SER A 38 -2.86 28.88 47.03
N ASP A 39 -2.90 28.46 45.76
CA ASP A 39 -2.89 27.04 45.40
C ASP A 39 -1.91 26.81 44.23
N ASP A 40 -0.97 25.91 44.49
CA ASP A 40 0.12 25.48 43.60
C ASP A 40 -0.46 24.66 42.44
N SER A 41 -0.76 25.33 41.32
CA SER A 41 -1.02 24.66 40.04
C SER A 41 0.15 24.92 39.10
N GLY A 42 1.03 23.92 39.01
CA GLY A 42 2.23 23.95 38.20
C GLY A 42 1.95 24.40 36.76
N LYS A 43 2.61 25.49 36.36
CA LYS A 43 2.66 25.95 34.97
C LYS A 43 3.30 24.88 34.09
N VAL A 44 2.49 24.03 33.48
CA VAL A 44 2.90 23.09 32.42
C VAL A 44 3.55 23.91 31.29
N THR A 45 4.82 23.65 30.99
CA THR A 45 5.58 24.35 29.94
C THR A 45 4.94 24.12 28.56
N THR A 46 5.13 25.03 27.62
CA THR A 46 4.60 24.94 26.24
C THR A 46 5.01 23.63 25.55
N HIS A 47 6.22 23.14 25.84
CA HIS A 47 6.74 21.85 25.37
C HIS A 47 5.89 20.65 25.86
N THR A 48 5.59 20.60 27.16
CA THR A 48 4.82 19.49 27.74
C THR A 48 3.40 19.42 27.16
N LYS A 49 2.79 20.57 26.84
CA LYS A 49 1.47 20.60 26.17
C LYS A 49 1.54 20.09 24.73
N ALA A 50 2.57 20.46 23.98
CA ALA A 50 2.78 20.01 22.60
C ALA A 50 2.97 18.49 22.52
N VAL A 51 3.82 17.92 23.38
CA VAL A 51 4.02 16.46 23.47
C VAL A 51 2.72 15.75 23.86
N GLN A 52 1.96 16.31 24.81
CA GLN A 52 0.67 15.73 25.22
C GLN A 52 -0.36 15.69 24.08
N ALA A 53 -0.42 16.73 23.24
CA ALA A 53 -1.30 16.77 22.08
C ALA A 53 -0.91 15.73 21.02
N VAL A 54 0.39 15.66 20.68
CA VAL A 54 0.92 14.68 19.71
C VAL A 54 0.72 13.24 20.18
N CYS A 55 0.88 12.98 21.48
CA CYS A 55 0.78 11.65 22.07
C CYS A 55 -0.64 11.25 22.48
N GLN A 56 -1.65 12.09 22.26
CA GLN A 56 -3.00 11.84 22.74
C GLN A 56 -3.62 10.55 22.19
N ASN A 57 -3.38 10.29 20.90
CA ASN A 57 -3.97 9.18 20.14
C ASN A 57 -3.08 7.92 20.12
N SER A 58 -1.93 7.95 20.78
CA SER A 58 -1.01 6.81 20.83
C SER A 58 -1.43 5.78 21.88
N ASP A 59 -1.36 4.50 21.51
CA ASP A 59 -1.65 3.38 22.40
C ASP A 59 -0.59 3.28 23.54
N ASP A 60 0.67 3.67 23.27
CA ASP A 60 1.75 3.77 24.27
C ASP A 60 2.18 5.23 24.50
N LYS A 61 1.41 5.93 25.35
CA LYS A 61 1.66 7.33 25.70
C LYS A 61 3.04 7.57 26.32
N LYS A 62 3.57 6.58 27.04
CA LYS A 62 4.89 6.69 27.67
C LYS A 62 5.98 6.64 26.62
N PHE A 63 5.94 5.63 25.75
CA PHE A 63 6.89 5.50 24.65
C PHE A 63 6.86 6.72 23.73
N CYS A 64 5.66 7.22 23.41
CA CYS A 64 5.50 8.46 22.65
C CYS A 64 6.17 9.67 23.33
N SER A 65 5.91 9.87 24.63
CA SER A 65 6.51 10.99 25.37
C SER A 65 8.03 10.85 25.43
N ASP A 66 8.54 9.65 25.70
CA ASP A 66 9.97 9.36 25.75
C ASP A 66 10.66 9.63 24.41
N THR A 67 9.99 9.30 23.30
CA THR A 67 10.46 9.55 21.93
C THR A 67 10.61 11.05 21.63
N PHE A 68 9.71 11.89 22.16
CA PHE A 68 9.67 13.32 21.86
C PHE A 68 10.25 14.23 22.95
N ASN A 69 10.77 13.68 24.05
CA ASN A 69 11.36 14.47 25.15
C ASN A 69 12.49 15.43 24.72
N SER A 70 13.16 15.15 23.60
CA SER A 70 14.24 15.97 23.05
C SER A 70 13.76 17.07 22.08
N VAL A 71 12.48 17.07 21.70
CA VAL A 71 11.91 17.97 20.67
C VAL A 71 11.48 19.30 21.28
N ASN A 72 12.42 20.22 21.45
CA ASN A 72 12.18 21.55 22.03
C ASN A 72 11.76 22.60 20.98
N THR A 73 10.67 22.36 20.25
CA THR A 73 10.15 23.30 19.24
C THR A 73 8.62 23.35 19.23
N SER A 74 8.07 24.48 18.79
CA SER A 74 6.64 24.66 18.54
C SER A 74 6.22 24.29 17.11
N ASP A 75 7.15 23.77 16.30
CA ASP A 75 6.88 23.34 14.92
C ASP A 75 6.33 21.90 14.89
N PRO A 76 5.06 21.68 14.48
CA PRO A 76 4.45 20.36 14.41
C PRO A 76 5.18 19.40 13.46
N THR A 77 5.82 19.91 12.40
CA THR A 77 6.55 19.07 11.44
C THR A 77 7.80 18.44 12.04
N ALA A 78 8.34 19.02 13.12
CA ALA A 78 9.49 18.48 13.81
C ALA A 78 9.19 17.15 14.51
N TYR A 79 7.96 16.95 14.99
CA TYR A 79 7.52 15.69 15.60
C TYR A 79 7.47 14.56 14.56
N VAL A 80 6.86 14.83 13.40
CA VAL A 80 6.85 13.88 12.27
C VAL A 80 8.27 13.55 11.82
N LYS A 81 9.12 14.57 11.65
CA LYS A 81 10.53 14.36 11.27
C LYS A 81 11.29 13.51 12.29
N THR A 82 11.06 13.73 13.58
CA THR A 82 11.75 13.02 14.66
C THR A 82 11.37 11.55 14.66
N VAL A 83 10.07 11.24 14.57
CA VAL A 83 9.62 9.83 14.58
C VAL A 83 10.03 9.11 13.29
N VAL A 84 9.95 9.76 12.12
CA VAL A 84 10.44 9.18 10.85
C VAL A 84 11.93 8.89 10.93
N LYS A 85 12.72 9.82 11.47
CA LYS A 85 14.17 9.62 11.65
C LYS A 85 14.48 8.49 12.62
N ASN A 86 13.83 8.44 13.78
CA ASN A 86 14.05 7.36 14.74
C ASN A 86 13.65 6.00 14.15
N THR A 87 12.58 5.97 13.36
CA THR A 87 12.17 4.77 12.60
C THR A 87 13.26 4.35 11.63
N MET A 88 13.83 5.29 10.88
CA MET A 88 14.95 5.04 9.96
C MET A 88 16.14 4.41 10.68
N ASP A 89 16.58 5.01 11.79
CA ASP A 89 17.71 4.50 12.57
C ASP A 89 17.46 3.05 13.05
N GLY A 90 16.21 2.75 13.44
CA GLY A 90 15.77 1.40 13.78
C GLY A 90 15.81 0.42 12.60
N VAL A 91 15.30 0.83 11.44
CA VAL A 91 15.32 0.01 10.21
C VAL A 91 16.76 -0.25 9.76
N VAL A 92 17.63 0.76 9.77
CA VAL A 92 19.06 0.61 9.44
C VAL A 92 19.76 -0.37 10.40
N LYS A 93 19.43 -0.32 11.70
CA LYS A 93 19.93 -1.30 12.68
C LYS A 93 19.46 -2.72 12.33
N ALA A 94 18.18 -2.90 12.02
CA ALA A 94 17.63 -4.20 11.63
C ALA A 94 18.24 -4.70 10.31
N PHE A 95 18.47 -3.81 9.34
CA PHE A 95 19.14 -4.12 8.08
C PHE A 95 20.55 -4.65 8.33
N ASN A 96 21.36 -3.94 9.12
CA ASN A 96 22.72 -4.37 9.46
C ASN A 96 22.75 -5.70 10.21
N LEU A 97 21.77 -5.95 11.08
CA LEU A 97 21.61 -7.23 11.75
C LEU A 97 21.29 -8.34 10.74
N SER A 98 20.34 -8.12 9.82
CA SER A 98 19.98 -9.09 8.78
C SER A 98 21.18 -9.42 7.88
N ASP A 99 22.00 -8.43 7.50
CA ASP A 99 23.20 -8.62 6.70
C ASP A 99 24.25 -9.46 7.45
N THR A 100 24.49 -9.12 8.73
CA THR A 100 25.39 -9.88 9.60
C THR A 100 24.96 -11.34 9.73
N LEU A 101 23.67 -11.59 9.97
CA LEU A 101 23.11 -12.93 10.07
C LEU A 101 23.19 -13.69 8.74
N THR A 102 23.02 -13.01 7.61
CA THR A 102 23.16 -13.59 6.27
C THR A 102 24.59 -14.11 6.05
N VAL A 103 25.60 -13.30 6.40
CA VAL A 103 27.02 -13.69 6.27
C VAL A 103 27.36 -14.86 7.19
N GLN A 104 26.88 -14.85 8.43
CA GLN A 104 27.10 -15.93 9.40
C GLN A 104 26.46 -17.25 8.94
N ASN A 105 25.30 -17.18 8.28
CA ASN A 105 24.57 -18.34 7.76
C ASN A 105 24.89 -18.66 6.29
N SER A 106 25.96 -18.08 5.72
CA SER A 106 26.34 -18.28 4.31
C SER A 106 26.62 -19.74 3.91
N LYS A 107 26.98 -20.58 4.88
CA LYS A 107 27.18 -22.05 4.73
C LYS A 107 26.05 -22.89 5.37
N GLY A 108 24.99 -22.23 5.85
CA GLY A 108 23.87 -22.83 6.56
C GLY A 108 22.73 -23.29 5.66
N ASN A 109 21.53 -23.43 6.23
CA ASN A 109 20.33 -23.84 5.52
C ASN A 109 19.95 -22.83 4.43
N SER A 110 19.79 -23.32 3.18
CA SER A 110 19.42 -22.50 2.02
C SER A 110 18.13 -21.70 2.19
N THR A 111 17.14 -22.22 2.94
CA THR A 111 15.87 -21.53 3.15
C THR A 111 15.99 -20.36 4.13
N VAL A 112 16.79 -20.53 5.20
CA VAL A 112 17.14 -19.45 6.13
C VAL A 112 17.87 -18.33 5.41
N LYS A 113 18.84 -18.69 4.55
CA LYS A 113 19.58 -17.72 3.75
C LYS A 113 18.65 -16.93 2.82
N MET A 114 17.74 -17.60 2.10
CA MET A 114 16.76 -16.91 1.25
C MET A 114 15.85 -15.97 2.05
N ALA A 115 15.37 -16.38 3.24
CA ALA A 115 14.55 -15.52 4.10
C ALA A 115 15.32 -14.29 4.61
N LEU A 116 16.60 -14.45 4.94
CA LEU A 116 17.46 -13.34 5.35
C LEU A 116 17.76 -12.37 4.18
N GLU A 117 18.03 -12.89 2.99
CA GLU A 117 18.19 -12.09 1.77
C GLU A 117 16.90 -11.32 1.44
N ASP A 118 15.73 -11.98 1.52
CA ASP A 118 14.43 -11.32 1.37
C ASP A 118 14.24 -10.21 2.41
N CYS A 119 14.54 -10.50 3.68
CA CYS A 119 14.44 -9.49 4.74
C CYS A 119 15.34 -8.28 4.47
N LYS A 120 16.56 -8.51 4.00
CA LYS A 120 17.50 -7.44 3.65
C LYS A 120 16.95 -6.55 2.53
N ASP A 121 16.46 -7.15 1.45
CA ASP A 121 15.86 -6.41 0.32
C ASP A 121 14.64 -5.59 0.78
N LEU A 122 13.79 -6.18 1.62
CA LEU A 122 12.62 -5.51 2.21
C LEU A 122 13.00 -4.32 3.09
N LEU A 123 14.04 -4.45 3.90
CA LEU A 123 14.52 -3.38 4.77
C LEU A 123 15.23 -2.27 3.97
N GLU A 124 15.85 -2.58 2.83
CA GLU A 124 16.34 -1.56 1.90
C GLU A 124 15.17 -0.74 1.32
N PHE A 125 14.08 -1.39 0.88
CA PHE A 125 12.90 -0.65 0.43
C PHE A 125 12.30 0.20 1.56
N ALA A 126 12.26 -0.31 2.80
CA ALA A 126 11.80 0.46 3.95
C ALA A 126 12.65 1.73 4.21
N ILE A 127 13.96 1.66 3.96
CA ILE A 127 14.84 2.84 4.03
C ILE A 127 14.43 3.85 2.96
N ASP A 128 14.25 3.43 1.70
CA ASP A 128 13.82 4.33 0.62
C ASP A 128 12.51 5.07 0.96
N GLU A 129 11.53 4.38 1.52
CA GLU A 129 10.23 4.96 1.92
C GLU A 129 10.37 6.02 3.02
N LEU A 130 11.27 5.78 3.98
CA LEU A 130 11.53 6.71 5.07
C LEU A 130 12.35 7.92 4.61
N GLU A 131 13.24 7.75 3.63
CA GLU A 131 13.96 8.87 3.00
C GLU A 131 12.98 9.77 2.23
N ALA A 132 12.07 9.18 1.45
CA ALA A 132 11.00 9.90 0.77
C ALA A 132 10.09 10.65 1.76
N SER A 133 9.74 10.00 2.87
CA SER A 133 8.97 10.60 3.97
C SER A 133 9.70 11.80 4.58
N GLU A 134 11.01 11.71 4.83
CA GLU A 134 11.79 12.82 5.38
C GLU A 134 11.88 14.01 4.41
N ILE A 135 12.05 13.75 3.11
CA ILE A 135 12.05 14.78 2.06
C ILE A 135 10.71 15.50 2.05
N LEU A 136 9.60 14.74 2.00
CA LEU A 136 8.26 15.33 1.96
C LEU A 136 7.99 16.18 3.20
N VAL A 137 8.42 15.77 4.40
CA VAL A 137 8.24 16.56 5.64
C VAL A 137 9.03 17.87 5.60
N LYS A 138 10.24 17.88 4.99
CA LYS A 138 11.07 19.10 4.85
C LYS A 138 10.45 20.15 3.93
N GLU A 139 9.62 19.74 2.97
CA GLU A 139 8.93 20.67 2.09
C GLU A 139 7.88 21.46 2.90
N ASN A 140 8.14 22.76 3.13
CA ASN A 140 7.29 23.60 3.98
C ASN A 140 6.05 24.14 3.25
N ASN A 141 5.37 23.27 2.48
CA ASN A 141 4.15 23.62 1.76
C ASN A 141 2.92 23.14 2.53
N ILE A 142 2.23 24.08 3.16
CA ILE A 142 1.02 23.83 3.96
C ILE A 142 -0.21 23.63 3.04
N ASN A 143 -0.12 24.02 1.77
CA ASN A 143 -1.17 23.77 0.81
C ASN A 143 -1.19 22.27 0.47
N ASN A 144 -2.35 21.61 0.66
CA ASN A 144 -2.58 20.16 0.47
C ASN A 144 -2.10 19.23 1.61
N ILE A 145 -2.33 19.63 2.86
CA ILE A 145 -1.98 18.80 4.04
C ILE A 145 -2.55 17.37 4.00
N ASN A 146 -3.78 17.19 3.52
CA ASN A 146 -4.43 15.88 3.44
C ASN A 146 -3.72 14.94 2.45
N ASP A 147 -3.24 15.49 1.33
CA ASP A 147 -2.50 14.72 0.34
C ASP A 147 -1.15 14.28 0.94
N ARG A 148 -0.47 15.18 1.66
CA ARG A 148 0.79 14.87 2.36
C ARG A 148 0.61 13.80 3.44
N VAL A 149 -0.44 13.92 4.25
CA VAL A 149 -0.79 12.89 5.25
C VAL A 149 -1.05 11.56 4.57
N SER A 150 -1.75 11.55 3.43
CA SER A 150 -2.02 10.33 2.68
C SER A 150 -0.76 9.68 2.13
N GLU A 151 0.16 10.45 1.54
CA GLU A 151 1.46 9.93 1.07
C GLU A 151 2.32 9.41 2.22
N LEU A 152 2.44 10.15 3.33
CA LEU A 152 3.19 9.70 4.51
C LEU A 152 2.62 8.39 5.07
N LYS A 153 1.29 8.27 5.16
CA LYS A 153 0.66 7.02 5.61
C LYS A 153 0.89 5.87 4.63
N ASN A 154 0.93 6.15 3.32
CA ASN A 154 1.24 5.15 2.29
C ASN A 154 2.66 4.60 2.48
N TRP A 155 3.66 5.48 2.59
CA TRP A 155 5.07 5.09 2.75
C TRP A 155 5.37 4.44 4.11
N ILE A 156 4.90 5.04 5.22
CA ILE A 156 5.07 4.43 6.54
C ILE A 156 4.31 3.09 6.62
N GLY A 157 3.14 2.99 5.99
CA GLY A 157 2.42 1.73 5.86
C GLY A 157 3.23 0.67 5.10
N ALA A 158 3.93 1.05 4.03
CA ALA A 158 4.82 0.16 3.30
C ALA A 158 6.01 -0.31 4.17
N VAL A 159 6.58 0.56 5.02
CA VAL A 159 7.61 0.17 6.01
C VAL A 159 7.09 -0.95 6.92
N VAL A 160 5.86 -0.82 7.43
CA VAL A 160 5.21 -1.87 8.24
C VAL A 160 5.04 -3.16 7.42
N ALA A 161 4.59 -3.04 6.17
CA ALA A 161 4.45 -4.18 5.26
C ALA A 161 5.77 -4.93 5.06
N TYR A 162 6.87 -4.22 4.85
CA TYR A 162 8.19 -4.78 4.64
C TYR A 162 8.75 -5.44 5.90
N GLN A 163 8.56 -4.81 7.07
CA GLN A 163 8.89 -5.41 8.36
C GLN A 163 8.14 -6.74 8.56
N GLN A 164 6.81 -6.73 8.38
CA GLN A 164 5.98 -7.92 8.60
C GLN A 164 6.31 -9.02 7.58
N SER A 165 6.49 -8.64 6.31
CA SER A 165 6.91 -9.57 5.26
C SER A 165 8.27 -10.21 5.53
N CYS A 166 9.22 -9.47 6.10
CA CYS A 166 10.51 -10.02 6.52
C CYS A 166 10.29 -11.14 7.54
N LEU A 167 9.48 -10.88 8.57
CA LEU A 167 9.18 -11.89 9.61
C LEU A 167 8.42 -13.08 9.05
N ASP A 168 7.46 -12.87 8.15
CA ASP A 168 6.65 -13.94 7.56
C ASP A 168 7.43 -14.84 6.59
N GLY A 169 8.58 -14.39 6.09
CA GLY A 169 9.49 -15.18 5.26
C GLY A 169 10.09 -16.40 6.00
N PHE A 170 10.06 -16.39 7.34
CA PHE A 170 10.52 -17.48 8.19
C PHE A 170 9.33 -18.40 8.52
N ASN A 171 9.21 -19.52 7.80
CA ASN A 171 7.96 -20.28 7.69
C ASN A 171 8.06 -21.74 8.15
N ASN A 172 9.16 -22.14 8.76
CA ASN A 172 9.34 -23.47 9.32
C ASN A 172 10.02 -23.43 10.71
N ASP A 173 9.93 -24.55 11.44
CA ASP A 173 10.44 -24.63 12.81
C ASP A 173 11.96 -24.41 12.90
N ALA A 174 12.71 -24.77 11.85
CA ALA A 174 14.15 -24.56 11.79
C ALA A 174 14.54 -23.08 11.64
N GLU A 175 13.60 -22.22 11.26
CA GLU A 175 13.80 -20.79 11.03
C GLU A 175 13.34 -19.92 12.20
N LYS A 176 12.58 -20.48 13.15
CA LYS A 176 11.98 -19.73 14.27
C LYS A 176 12.99 -19.02 15.16
N GLU A 177 14.16 -19.63 15.40
CA GLU A 177 15.21 -19.00 16.21
C GLU A 177 15.70 -17.70 15.55
N MET A 178 15.95 -17.75 14.24
CA MET A 178 16.42 -16.57 13.48
C MET A 178 15.33 -15.51 13.37
N GLN A 179 14.08 -15.94 13.14
CA GLN A 179 12.92 -15.06 13.14
C GLN A 179 12.79 -14.30 14.47
N SER A 180 12.81 -15.05 15.59
CA SER A 180 12.70 -14.48 16.93
C SER A 180 13.84 -13.51 17.22
N LYS A 181 15.06 -13.85 16.81
CA LYS A 181 16.23 -12.97 17.00
C LYS A 181 16.08 -11.65 16.25
N LEU A 182 15.72 -11.70 14.96
CA LEU A 182 15.47 -10.50 14.14
C LEU A 182 14.34 -9.65 14.72
N GLN A 183 13.28 -10.31 15.18
CA GLN A 183 12.16 -9.67 15.83
C GLN A 183 12.60 -8.91 17.08
N THR A 184 13.21 -9.58 18.05
CA THR A 184 13.50 -8.99 19.36
C THR A 184 14.67 -8.02 19.36
N GLU A 185 15.69 -8.23 18.52
CA GLU A 185 16.92 -7.40 18.51
C GLU A 185 16.84 -6.21 17.53
N GLY A 186 15.86 -6.21 16.62
CA GLY A 186 15.72 -5.21 15.56
C GLY A 186 14.29 -4.73 15.33
N LEU A 187 13.38 -5.63 14.92
CA LEU A 187 12.11 -5.23 14.31
C LEU A 187 11.02 -4.81 15.30
N ASP A 188 11.01 -5.29 16.55
CA ASP A 188 10.00 -4.89 17.54
C ASP A 188 10.03 -3.37 17.82
N ASP A 189 11.22 -2.78 17.89
CA ASP A 189 11.38 -1.34 18.07
C ASP A 189 10.88 -0.58 16.82
N VAL A 190 11.17 -1.09 15.62
CA VAL A 190 10.66 -0.53 14.35
C VAL A 190 9.13 -0.59 14.32
N GLY A 191 8.54 -1.68 14.82
CA GLY A 191 7.08 -1.85 14.90
C GLY A 191 6.43 -0.80 15.79
N LYS A 192 7.01 -0.51 16.96
CA LYS A 192 6.53 0.55 17.86
C LYS A 192 6.69 1.95 17.25
N LEU A 193 7.82 2.21 16.61
CA LEU A 193 8.12 3.50 16.00
C LEU A 193 7.22 3.79 14.78
N THR A 194 6.96 2.79 13.93
CA THR A 194 6.03 2.93 12.80
C THR A 194 4.60 3.12 13.26
N ALA A 195 4.14 2.40 14.29
CA ALA A 195 2.82 2.61 14.89
C ALA A 195 2.68 4.05 15.41
N LEU A 196 3.67 4.51 16.17
CA LEU A 196 3.72 5.89 16.64
C LEU A 196 3.74 6.89 15.48
N ALA A 197 4.51 6.64 14.43
CA ALA A 197 4.57 7.51 13.27
C ALA A 197 3.19 7.61 12.58
N LEU A 198 2.47 6.49 12.42
CA LEU A 198 1.12 6.49 11.87
C LEU A 198 0.11 7.22 12.77
N ASP A 199 0.22 7.11 14.09
CA ASP A 199 -0.64 7.83 15.04
C ASP A 199 -0.45 9.35 14.92
N VAL A 200 0.81 9.79 14.90
CA VAL A 200 1.17 11.22 14.78
C VAL A 200 0.74 11.78 13.44
N VAL A 201 1.01 11.07 12.34
CA VAL A 201 0.62 11.51 10.99
C VAL A 201 -0.90 11.52 10.81
N SER A 202 -1.62 10.53 11.36
CA SER A 202 -3.09 10.48 11.25
C SER A 202 -3.77 11.61 12.02
N SER A 203 -3.17 12.06 13.11
CA SER A 203 -3.70 13.14 13.96
C SER A 203 -3.18 14.51 13.53
N PHE A 204 -2.40 14.60 12.45
CA PHE A 204 -1.65 15.81 12.11
C PHE A 204 -2.55 17.04 11.86
N ALA A 205 -3.71 16.85 11.24
CA ALA A 205 -4.68 17.93 11.02
C ALA A 205 -5.29 18.47 12.33
N GLU A 206 -5.58 17.58 13.29
CA GLU A 206 -6.06 17.93 14.64
C GLU A 206 -4.95 18.66 15.41
N ILE A 207 -3.73 18.13 15.35
CA ILE A 207 -2.53 18.75 15.96
C ILE A 207 -2.32 20.17 15.42
N LEU A 208 -2.45 20.41 14.12
CA LEU A 208 -2.26 21.77 13.56
C LEU A 208 -3.29 22.76 14.10
N SER A 209 -4.52 22.29 14.33
CA SER A 209 -5.60 23.09 14.91
C SER A 209 -5.31 23.43 16.37
N ASP A 210 -4.79 22.48 17.16
CA ASP A 210 -4.39 22.68 18.56
C ASP A 210 -3.22 23.68 18.72
N PHE A 211 -2.41 23.86 17.67
CA PHE A 211 -1.33 24.84 17.62
C PHE A 211 -1.78 26.23 17.11
N ASN A 212 -3.09 26.49 17.04
CA ASN A 212 -3.68 27.74 16.52
C ASN A 212 -3.27 28.08 15.07
N LEU A 213 -2.87 27.07 14.28
CA LEU A 213 -2.64 27.24 12.85
C LEU A 213 -3.97 26.91 12.14
N ASP A 214 -4.83 27.93 12.00
CA ASP A 214 -6.14 27.78 11.36
C ASP A 214 -5.98 27.39 9.89
N LEU A 215 -6.06 26.09 9.64
CA LEU A 215 -6.20 25.52 8.33
C LEU A 215 -7.67 25.63 7.96
N THR A 216 -8.01 26.68 7.22
CA THR A 216 -9.23 26.66 6.40
C THR A 216 -9.11 25.50 5.41
N THR A 217 -9.51 24.32 5.87
CA THR A 217 -9.55 23.08 5.13
C THR A 217 -10.62 23.25 4.07
N LYS A 218 -10.23 23.84 2.93
CA LYS A 218 -10.94 23.54 1.70
C LYS A 218 -10.74 22.06 1.47
N THR A 219 -11.69 21.24 1.94
CA THR A 219 -11.94 19.92 1.40
C THR A 219 -11.85 20.07 -0.11
N SER A 220 -10.87 19.41 -0.73
CA SER A 220 -10.64 19.36 -2.18
C SER A 220 -11.79 18.69 -2.94
N SER A 221 -13.03 18.80 -2.44
CA SER A 221 -14.33 18.41 -3.01
C SER A 221 -14.69 19.12 -4.32
N ARG A 222 -13.71 19.70 -5.00
CA ARG A 222 -13.67 20.10 -6.41
C ARG A 222 -12.32 20.76 -6.63
N ARG A 223 -11.24 19.98 -6.81
CA ARG A 223 -10.22 20.43 -7.75
C ARG A 223 -10.95 20.48 -9.10
N LEU A 224 -11.42 21.66 -9.48
CA LEU A 224 -11.37 22.01 -10.90
C LEU A 224 -9.89 21.79 -11.20
N LEU A 225 -9.59 20.67 -11.87
CA LEU A 225 -8.25 20.34 -12.30
C LEU A 225 -7.66 21.64 -12.87
N ASP A 226 -6.45 22.01 -12.47
CA ASP A 226 -5.72 23.08 -13.15
C ASP A 226 -5.31 22.47 -14.49
N LEU A 227 -6.31 22.42 -15.36
CA LEU A 227 -6.24 21.89 -16.70
C LEU A 227 -5.50 22.95 -17.47
N GLU A 228 -4.40 22.57 -18.09
CA GLU A 228 -3.85 23.37 -19.16
C GLU A 228 -4.91 23.53 -20.26
N GLN A 229 -4.66 24.43 -21.22
CA GLN A 229 -5.62 24.84 -22.26
C GLN A 229 -6.14 23.66 -23.12
N ASP A 230 -5.51 22.50 -23.01
CA ASP A 230 -5.81 21.22 -23.66
C ASP A 230 -6.65 20.23 -22.80
N GLY A 231 -7.03 20.58 -21.57
CA GLY A 231 -7.86 19.73 -20.72
C GLY A 231 -7.11 18.65 -19.94
N TYR A 232 -5.80 18.84 -19.69
CA TYR A 232 -4.98 17.87 -18.94
C TYR A 232 -4.22 18.52 -17.76
N PRO A 233 -3.96 17.79 -16.65
CA PRO A 233 -3.20 18.32 -15.52
C PRO A 233 -1.74 18.63 -15.86
N SER A 234 -1.14 19.63 -15.19
CA SER A 234 0.24 20.06 -15.42
C SER A 234 1.32 19.01 -15.12
N TRP A 235 1.02 18.01 -14.29
CA TRP A 235 1.93 16.89 -14.00
C TRP A 235 1.85 15.76 -15.04
N LEU A 236 0.83 15.75 -15.92
CA LEU A 236 0.70 14.78 -16.99
C LEU A 236 1.58 15.21 -18.17
N SER A 237 2.57 14.40 -18.52
CA SER A 237 3.52 14.73 -19.58
C SER A 237 2.84 14.81 -20.95
N MET A 238 3.31 15.70 -21.83
CA MET A 238 2.78 15.83 -23.21
C MET A 238 2.73 14.49 -24.00
N PRO A 239 3.72 13.58 -23.88
CA PRO A 239 3.61 12.23 -24.44
C PRO A 239 2.44 11.41 -23.89
N ASP A 240 2.19 11.46 -22.57
CA ASP A 240 1.09 10.73 -21.94
C ASP A 240 -0.28 11.33 -22.35
N ARG A 241 -0.35 12.66 -22.50
CA ARG A 241 -1.54 13.35 -23.06
C ARG A 241 -1.85 12.87 -24.48
N LYS A 242 -0.83 12.72 -25.32
CA LYS A 242 -0.97 12.20 -26.69
C LYS A 242 -1.43 10.74 -26.69
N LEU A 243 -0.88 9.91 -25.81
CA LEU A 243 -1.28 8.51 -25.63
C LEU A 243 -2.74 8.37 -25.19
N LEU A 244 -3.22 9.24 -24.28
CA LEU A 244 -4.61 9.31 -23.86
C LEU A 244 -5.54 9.79 -24.99
N ALA A 245 -5.10 10.78 -25.78
CA ALA A 245 -5.83 11.28 -26.94
C ALA A 245 -5.93 10.25 -28.08
N ASP A 246 -4.90 9.43 -28.28
CA ASP A 246 -4.87 8.37 -29.29
C ASP A 246 -5.69 7.15 -28.85
N ALA A 247 -5.65 6.79 -27.56
CA ALA A 247 -6.50 5.74 -26.97
C ALA A 247 -8.01 6.08 -27.08
N GLY A 248 -8.39 7.35 -26.91
CA GLY A 248 -9.77 7.81 -27.10
C GLY A 248 -10.25 7.84 -28.57
N LYS A 249 -9.35 7.73 -29.54
CA LYS A 249 -9.64 7.75 -30.98
C LYS A 249 -9.56 6.37 -31.66
N GLY A 250 -9.36 5.30 -30.89
CA GLY A 250 -9.18 3.96 -31.44
C GLY A 250 -7.85 3.77 -32.19
N ASN A 251 -6.89 4.68 -32.02
CA ASN A 251 -5.54 4.53 -32.56
C ASN A 251 -4.69 3.71 -31.58
N SER A 252 -4.02 2.69 -32.13
CA SER A 252 -3.07 1.83 -31.42
C SER A 252 -1.94 2.65 -30.77
N VAL A 253 -1.80 2.56 -29.45
CA VAL A 253 -0.64 3.07 -28.71
C VAL A 253 0.64 2.49 -29.32
N THR A 254 1.54 3.34 -29.82
CA THR A 254 2.79 2.87 -30.44
C THR A 254 3.72 2.33 -29.35
N PRO A 255 4.09 1.04 -29.37
CA PRO A 255 4.98 0.47 -28.37
C PRO A 255 6.43 0.93 -28.59
N ASN A 256 7.21 1.03 -27.50
CA ASN A 256 8.65 1.25 -27.57
C ASN A 256 9.38 -0.01 -28.02
N VAL A 257 8.92 -1.18 -27.55
CA VAL A 257 9.47 -2.50 -27.90
C VAL A 257 8.36 -3.53 -28.03
N ILE A 258 8.57 -4.50 -28.91
CA ILE A 258 7.65 -5.59 -29.20
C ILE A 258 8.31 -6.92 -28.82
N VAL A 259 7.59 -7.75 -28.06
CA VAL A 259 7.98 -9.09 -27.70
C VAL A 259 7.19 -10.09 -28.54
N SER A 260 7.88 -11.06 -29.14
CA SER A 260 7.24 -12.12 -29.93
C SER A 260 8.05 -13.40 -29.91
N LYS A 261 7.41 -14.54 -29.65
CA LYS A 261 8.08 -15.84 -29.69
C LYS A 261 8.52 -16.28 -31.09
N ASP A 262 7.78 -15.84 -32.12
CA ASP A 262 8.03 -16.18 -33.53
C ASP A 262 9.17 -15.36 -34.17
N GLY A 263 9.72 -14.37 -33.47
CA GLY A 263 10.79 -13.50 -33.95
C GLY A 263 10.32 -12.34 -34.82
N SER A 264 9.02 -12.05 -34.89
CA SER A 264 8.44 -10.92 -35.61
C SER A 264 8.47 -9.58 -34.84
N GLY A 265 9.21 -9.51 -33.74
CA GLY A 265 9.36 -8.38 -32.82
C GLY A 265 10.82 -8.22 -32.38
N ASP A 266 11.07 -7.26 -31.51
CA ASP A 266 12.42 -6.86 -31.08
C ASP A 266 13.06 -7.88 -30.12
N TYR A 267 12.24 -8.49 -29.25
CA TYR A 267 12.69 -9.46 -28.26
C TYR A 267 11.87 -10.76 -28.32
N LYS A 268 12.48 -11.88 -27.90
CA LYS A 268 11.79 -13.18 -27.78
C LYS A 268 11.18 -13.41 -26.41
N THR A 269 11.72 -12.77 -25.39
CA THR A 269 11.35 -12.92 -23.99
C THR A 269 10.83 -11.59 -23.45
N VAL A 270 9.94 -11.65 -22.47
CA VAL A 270 9.42 -10.43 -21.83
C VAL A 270 10.48 -9.80 -20.94
N LEU A 271 11.30 -10.63 -20.26
CA LEU A 271 12.37 -10.15 -19.40
C LEU A 271 13.43 -9.36 -20.18
N ASP A 272 13.83 -9.79 -21.38
CA ASP A 272 14.81 -9.05 -22.19
C ASP A 272 14.27 -7.67 -22.61
N ALA A 273 12.99 -7.59 -22.98
CA ALA A 273 12.35 -6.31 -23.31
C ALA A 273 12.30 -5.37 -22.11
N ILE A 274 11.97 -5.88 -20.91
CA ILE A 274 12.03 -5.11 -19.67
C ILE A 274 13.46 -4.65 -19.39
N ASN A 275 14.46 -5.53 -19.54
CA ASN A 275 15.86 -5.20 -19.32
C ASN A 275 16.42 -4.17 -20.33
N SER A 276 15.74 -3.98 -21.47
CA SER A 276 16.09 -2.92 -22.43
C SER A 276 15.61 -1.51 -22.03
N TYR A 277 14.91 -1.39 -20.89
CA TYR A 277 14.46 -0.11 -20.35
C TYR A 277 15.63 0.90 -20.22
N PRO A 278 15.58 2.06 -20.88
CA PRO A 278 16.66 3.05 -20.83
C PRO A 278 16.77 3.74 -19.47
N ALA A 279 17.99 3.88 -18.93
CA ALA A 279 18.23 4.44 -17.60
C ALA A 279 17.66 5.85 -17.36
N ASN A 280 17.53 6.67 -18.40
CA ASN A 280 17.01 8.06 -18.32
C ASN A 280 15.69 8.24 -19.09
N HIS A 281 14.94 7.15 -19.31
CA HIS A 281 13.66 7.21 -20.02
C HIS A 281 12.70 8.21 -19.36
N GLN A 282 12.05 9.03 -20.19
CA GLN A 282 11.09 10.03 -19.74
C GLN A 282 9.70 9.66 -20.23
N GLY A 283 8.69 9.77 -19.36
CA GLY A 283 7.32 9.35 -19.65
C GLY A 283 7.15 7.83 -19.63
N ARG A 284 6.02 7.35 -20.15
CA ARG A 284 5.67 5.94 -20.14
C ARG A 284 6.52 5.11 -21.10
N TYR A 285 7.07 3.99 -20.63
CA TYR A 285 7.74 3.00 -21.48
C TYR A 285 6.78 1.85 -21.78
N ILE A 286 6.58 1.53 -23.05
CA ILE A 286 5.49 0.68 -23.53
C ILE A 286 6.05 -0.58 -24.16
N ILE A 287 5.74 -1.72 -23.57
CA ILE A 287 6.09 -3.05 -24.08
C ILE A 287 4.81 -3.71 -24.59
N TYR A 288 4.81 -4.07 -25.87
CA TYR A 288 3.76 -4.90 -26.45
C TYR A 288 4.21 -6.36 -26.48
N VAL A 289 3.43 -7.27 -25.89
CA VAL A 289 3.72 -8.70 -25.84
C VAL A 289 2.69 -9.45 -26.68
N LYS A 290 3.12 -9.94 -27.85
CA LYS A 290 2.24 -10.70 -28.75
C LYS A 290 1.73 -11.99 -28.08
N ALA A 291 0.68 -12.56 -28.66
CA ALA A 291 0.12 -13.83 -28.25
C ALA A 291 1.19 -14.93 -28.12
N GLY A 292 1.13 -15.67 -27.01
CA GLY A 292 2.07 -16.72 -26.64
C GLY A 292 2.05 -16.98 -25.14
N THR A 293 2.52 -18.17 -24.76
CA THR A 293 2.77 -18.54 -23.36
C THR A 293 4.26 -18.37 -23.07
N TYR A 294 4.62 -17.45 -22.20
CA TYR A 294 5.98 -17.07 -21.83
C TYR A 294 6.32 -17.69 -20.47
N ASP A 295 7.13 -18.75 -20.47
CA ASP A 295 7.60 -19.44 -19.25
C ASP A 295 8.85 -18.73 -18.73
N GLU A 296 8.63 -17.70 -17.91
CA GLU A 296 9.65 -16.77 -17.46
C GLU A 296 9.32 -16.28 -16.05
N TYR A 297 10.35 -16.08 -15.22
CA TYR A 297 10.23 -15.41 -13.92
C TYR A 297 10.72 -13.98 -14.03
N ILE A 298 9.84 -13.01 -13.78
CA ILE A 298 10.09 -11.61 -14.08
C ILE A 298 9.98 -10.77 -12.81
N THR A 299 10.98 -9.91 -12.58
CA THR A 299 10.93 -8.85 -11.58
C THR A 299 11.20 -7.51 -12.27
N VAL A 300 10.19 -6.63 -12.30
CA VAL A 300 10.36 -5.22 -12.68
C VAL A 300 10.94 -4.47 -11.46
N ASP A 301 12.20 -4.05 -11.55
CA ASP A 301 12.88 -3.36 -10.45
C ASP A 301 12.40 -1.91 -10.25
N LYS A 302 12.74 -1.33 -9.09
CA LYS A 302 12.34 0.04 -8.70
C LYS A 302 12.80 1.15 -9.65
N LYS A 303 13.83 0.92 -10.47
CA LYS A 303 14.35 1.92 -11.43
C LYS A 303 13.55 1.95 -12.74
N LYS A 304 12.73 0.93 -13.00
CA LYS A 304 11.88 0.81 -14.19
C LYS A 304 10.47 1.34 -13.91
N THR A 305 10.38 2.65 -13.63
CA THR A 305 9.11 3.32 -13.33
C THR A 305 8.29 3.60 -14.60
N ASN A 306 6.99 3.86 -14.47
CA ASN A 306 6.10 4.21 -15.59
C ASN A 306 6.10 3.17 -16.73
N LEU A 307 6.27 1.89 -16.40
CA LEU A 307 6.27 0.80 -17.37
C LEU A 307 4.83 0.34 -17.65
N LEU A 308 4.43 0.33 -18.91
CA LEU A 308 3.19 -0.29 -19.39
C LEU A 308 3.51 -1.53 -20.20
N ILE A 309 2.95 -2.67 -19.81
CA ILE A 309 2.99 -3.92 -20.58
C ILE A 309 1.58 -4.24 -21.04
N TYR A 310 1.39 -4.52 -22.33
CA TYR A 310 0.10 -5.00 -22.82
C TYR A 310 0.22 -6.20 -23.75
N GLY A 311 -0.79 -7.08 -23.70
CA GLY A 311 -0.87 -8.28 -24.52
C GLY A 311 -2.00 -8.26 -25.56
N ASP A 312 -2.17 -9.39 -26.25
CA ASP A 312 -3.23 -9.65 -27.25
C ASP A 312 -4.56 -10.12 -26.61
N GLY A 313 -4.64 -10.10 -25.29
CA GLY A 313 -5.76 -10.59 -24.49
C GLY A 313 -5.30 -11.61 -23.43
N PRO A 314 -5.96 -11.67 -22.26
CA PRO A 314 -5.54 -12.53 -21.16
C PRO A 314 -5.61 -14.03 -21.49
N THR A 315 -6.38 -14.44 -22.50
CA THR A 315 -6.44 -15.83 -22.96
C THR A 315 -5.40 -16.17 -24.04
N LYS A 316 -4.64 -15.18 -24.52
CA LYS A 316 -3.68 -15.33 -25.63
C LYS A 316 -2.25 -15.02 -25.23
N THR A 317 -2.03 -13.99 -24.42
CA THR A 317 -0.71 -13.62 -23.89
C THR A 317 -0.66 -14.01 -22.42
N ILE A 318 0.16 -15.00 -22.08
CA ILE A 318 0.22 -15.59 -20.75
C ILE A 318 1.68 -15.61 -20.30
N ILE A 319 1.98 -15.05 -19.13
CA ILE A 319 3.26 -15.21 -18.44
C ILE A 319 3.06 -16.28 -17.36
N THR A 320 3.81 -17.38 -17.42
CA THR A 320 3.59 -18.56 -16.58
C THR A 320 4.86 -18.97 -15.83
N GLY A 321 4.66 -19.57 -14.65
CA GLY A 321 5.69 -20.20 -13.83
C GLY A 321 5.07 -21.27 -12.91
N ASN A 322 5.89 -21.85 -12.04
CA ASN A 322 5.50 -22.91 -11.10
C ASN A 322 6.31 -22.97 -9.79
N LYS A 323 7.09 -21.92 -9.46
CA LYS A 323 7.79 -21.84 -8.17
C LYS A 323 6.78 -21.86 -7.03
N ASN A 324 7.13 -22.54 -5.94
CA ASN A 324 6.26 -22.78 -4.81
C ASN A 324 7.06 -23.12 -3.54
N VAL A 325 6.39 -23.06 -2.39
CA VAL A 325 7.04 -23.27 -1.09
C VAL A 325 7.43 -24.72 -0.82
N VAL A 326 6.65 -25.69 -1.31
CA VAL A 326 6.97 -27.12 -1.15
C VAL A 326 8.31 -27.48 -1.82
N ASP A 327 8.60 -26.87 -2.97
CA ASP A 327 9.84 -27.07 -3.72
C ASP A 327 11.00 -26.19 -3.23
N GLY A 328 10.85 -25.55 -2.06
CA GLY A 328 11.92 -24.85 -1.34
C GLY A 328 12.00 -23.35 -1.60
N TYR A 329 11.09 -22.75 -2.36
CA TYR A 329 11.05 -21.29 -2.52
C TYR A 329 10.34 -20.61 -1.34
N LYS A 330 10.63 -19.33 -1.12
CA LYS A 330 9.83 -18.50 -0.21
C LYS A 330 8.62 -17.94 -0.95
N THR A 331 7.52 -17.66 -0.25
CA THR A 331 6.28 -17.13 -0.85
C THR A 331 6.57 -15.91 -1.74
N MET A 332 7.37 -14.95 -1.25
CA MET A 332 7.78 -13.77 -2.03
C MET A 332 8.54 -14.12 -3.32
N ARG A 333 9.43 -15.13 -3.27
CA ARG A 333 10.24 -15.62 -4.40
C ARG A 333 9.51 -16.59 -5.31
N SER A 334 8.30 -17.02 -4.94
CA SER A 334 7.46 -17.91 -5.75
C SER A 334 6.74 -17.18 -6.88
N ALA A 335 6.70 -15.84 -6.83
CA ALA A 335 6.03 -15.00 -7.82
C ALA A 335 6.54 -15.29 -9.25
N THR A 336 5.62 -15.59 -10.15
CA THR A 336 5.90 -15.69 -11.59
C THR A 336 6.24 -14.31 -12.15
N PHE A 337 5.41 -13.32 -11.83
CA PHE A 337 5.67 -11.92 -12.16
C PHE A 337 5.65 -11.06 -10.89
N ALA A 338 6.66 -10.22 -10.71
CA ALA A 338 6.75 -9.25 -9.65
C ALA A 338 7.02 -7.84 -10.20
N THR A 339 6.34 -6.83 -9.66
CA THR A 339 6.66 -5.43 -9.95
C THR A 339 6.91 -4.62 -8.69
N VAL A 340 8.07 -3.97 -8.65
CA VAL A 340 8.49 -3.00 -7.63
C VAL A 340 8.48 -1.57 -8.20
N GLY A 341 8.55 -1.42 -9.52
CA GLY A 341 8.50 -0.12 -10.18
C GLY A 341 7.16 0.58 -9.98
N GLU A 342 7.20 1.86 -9.61
CA GLU A 342 6.02 2.71 -9.45
C GLU A 342 5.32 3.00 -10.78
N ASN A 343 4.02 3.27 -10.72
CA ASN A 343 3.17 3.60 -11.87
C ASN A 343 3.16 2.51 -12.95
N PHE A 344 3.34 1.25 -12.53
CA PHE A 344 3.29 0.09 -13.42
C PHE A 344 1.88 -0.15 -13.93
N ILE A 345 1.74 -0.46 -15.22
CA ILE A 345 0.46 -0.81 -15.83
C ILE A 345 0.59 -2.13 -16.58
N ALA A 346 -0.36 -3.04 -16.34
CA ALA A 346 -0.56 -4.20 -17.18
C ALA A 346 -1.94 -4.16 -17.84
N LYS A 347 -2.01 -4.56 -19.11
CA LYS A 347 -3.26 -4.64 -19.86
C LYS A 347 -3.38 -5.90 -20.71
N SER A 348 -4.56 -6.53 -20.74
CA SER A 348 -4.87 -7.59 -21.71
C SER A 348 -3.84 -8.74 -21.71
N ILE A 349 -3.42 -9.17 -20.51
CA ILE A 349 -2.39 -10.19 -20.28
C ILE A 349 -2.71 -11.02 -19.04
N ALA A 350 -2.33 -12.30 -19.04
CA ALA A 350 -2.46 -13.18 -17.88
C ALA A 350 -1.13 -13.45 -17.17
N PHE A 351 -1.20 -13.56 -15.86
CA PHE A 351 -0.12 -14.01 -14.97
C PHE A 351 -0.58 -15.31 -14.31
N GLU A 352 0.22 -16.37 -14.45
CA GLU A 352 -0.17 -17.72 -14.02
C GLU A 352 0.93 -18.39 -13.20
N ASN A 353 0.54 -19.04 -12.10
CA ASN A 353 1.37 -20.01 -11.40
C ASN A 353 0.69 -21.40 -11.44
N THR A 354 1.34 -22.34 -12.11
CA THR A 354 0.82 -23.69 -12.41
C THR A 354 1.22 -24.75 -11.38
N ALA A 355 1.80 -24.37 -10.24
CA ALA A 355 2.29 -25.33 -9.23
C ALA A 355 1.21 -26.29 -8.72
N GLY A 356 -0.05 -25.83 -8.61
CA GLY A 356 -1.18 -26.63 -8.13
C GLY A 356 -1.40 -26.57 -6.62
N ALA A 357 -2.58 -27.00 -6.16
CA ALA A 357 -2.98 -26.88 -4.75
C ALA A 357 -2.09 -27.70 -3.78
N VAL A 358 -1.57 -28.86 -4.22
CA VAL A 358 -0.63 -29.71 -3.44
C VAL A 358 0.70 -29.02 -3.13
N LYS A 359 1.03 -27.93 -3.81
CA LYS A 359 2.30 -27.20 -3.67
C LYS A 359 2.25 -26.03 -2.69
N HIS A 360 1.11 -25.85 -2.01
CA HIS A 360 0.87 -24.75 -1.09
C HIS A 360 1.10 -23.38 -1.74
N GLN A 361 1.71 -22.42 -1.05
CA GLN A 361 1.86 -21.04 -1.53
C GLN A 361 2.65 -20.98 -2.85
N ALA A 362 2.04 -20.38 -3.87
CA ALA A 362 2.61 -20.26 -5.20
C ALA A 362 2.04 -19.03 -5.92
N VAL A 363 2.78 -17.92 -5.86
CA VAL A 363 2.30 -16.61 -6.31
C VAL A 363 2.33 -16.49 -7.84
N ALA A 364 1.23 -16.04 -8.43
CA ALA A 364 1.18 -15.71 -9.85
C ALA A 364 1.68 -14.27 -10.09
N LEU A 365 1.15 -13.32 -9.32
CA LEU A 365 1.49 -11.91 -9.42
C LEU A 365 1.78 -11.33 -8.04
N ARG A 366 2.94 -10.68 -7.90
CA ARG A 366 3.30 -9.87 -6.72
C ARG A 366 3.44 -8.40 -7.11
N VAL A 367 2.75 -7.52 -6.41
CA VAL A 367 2.76 -6.07 -6.70
C VAL A 367 3.19 -5.32 -5.47
N GLN A 368 4.28 -4.57 -5.61
CA GLN A 368 4.89 -3.76 -4.57
C GLN A 368 4.98 -2.28 -4.99
N GLY A 369 5.09 -1.97 -6.28
CA GLY A 369 5.16 -0.57 -6.73
C GLY A 369 3.86 0.22 -6.50
N ASP A 370 3.97 1.44 -5.99
CA ASP A 370 2.83 2.34 -5.79
C ASP A 370 2.14 2.72 -7.10
N ARG A 371 0.84 2.98 -7.02
CA ARG A 371 -0.01 3.41 -8.16
C ARG A 371 0.04 2.41 -9.32
N SER A 372 0.06 1.12 -9.00
CA SER A 372 0.01 0.06 -10.01
C SER A 372 -1.42 -0.19 -10.48
N ALA A 373 -1.64 -0.30 -11.80
CA ALA A 373 -2.96 -0.54 -12.39
C ALA A 373 -2.99 -1.76 -13.33
N PHE A 374 -4.04 -2.57 -13.22
CA PHE A 374 -4.25 -3.77 -14.03
C PHE A 374 -5.62 -3.69 -14.69
N PHE A 375 -5.66 -3.83 -16.02
CA PHE A 375 -6.91 -3.74 -16.78
C PHE A 375 -7.05 -4.88 -17.77
N ASP A 376 -8.19 -5.58 -17.75
CA ASP A 376 -8.41 -6.73 -18.64
C ASP A 376 -7.33 -7.82 -18.46
N CYS A 377 -6.90 -8.03 -17.22
CA CYS A 377 -5.86 -8.99 -16.87
C CYS A 377 -6.45 -10.27 -16.25
N ALA A 378 -5.68 -11.34 -16.24
CA ALA A 378 -6.01 -12.52 -15.45
C ALA A 378 -4.89 -12.91 -14.51
N MET A 379 -5.25 -13.38 -13.32
CA MET A 379 -4.33 -13.89 -12.31
C MET A 379 -4.80 -15.28 -11.91
N HIS A 380 -4.04 -16.29 -12.31
CA HIS A 380 -4.40 -17.69 -12.13
C HIS A 380 -3.41 -18.42 -11.22
N GLY A 381 -3.92 -19.01 -10.15
CA GLY A 381 -3.15 -19.86 -9.26
C GLY A 381 -4.06 -20.71 -8.40
N TYR A 382 -3.52 -21.18 -7.28
CA TYR A 382 -4.25 -21.88 -6.23
C TYR A 382 -4.10 -21.08 -4.93
N GLN A 383 -3.22 -21.52 -4.04
CA GLN A 383 -2.93 -20.80 -2.80
C GLN A 383 -2.01 -19.60 -3.07
N ASP A 384 -2.32 -18.44 -2.49
CA ASP A 384 -1.54 -17.20 -2.55
C ASP A 384 -1.39 -16.63 -3.99
N THR A 385 -2.46 -16.67 -4.80
CA THR A 385 -2.39 -16.29 -6.23
C THR A 385 -1.93 -14.84 -6.48
N LEU A 386 -2.58 -13.88 -5.82
CA LEU A 386 -2.31 -12.44 -5.96
C LEU A 386 -1.76 -11.88 -4.65
N TYR A 387 -0.48 -11.53 -4.66
CA TYR A 387 0.19 -10.88 -3.54
C TYR A 387 0.20 -9.36 -3.74
N THR A 388 -0.81 -8.67 -3.20
CA THR A 388 -0.87 -7.21 -3.11
C THR A 388 0.05 -6.73 -1.98
N HIS A 389 1.35 -6.76 -2.25
CA HIS A 389 2.41 -6.72 -1.23
C HIS A 389 2.48 -5.39 -0.48
N ALA A 390 2.46 -4.25 -1.18
CA ALA A 390 2.50 -2.92 -0.55
C ALA A 390 1.89 -1.82 -1.47
N HIS A 391 1.65 -0.64 -0.91
CA HIS A 391 1.18 0.57 -1.61
C HIS A 391 -0.19 0.46 -2.32
N ARG A 392 -0.56 1.49 -3.09
CA ARG A 392 -1.86 1.61 -3.76
C ARG A 392 -1.91 0.83 -5.06
N GLN A 393 -2.95 0.02 -5.24
CA GLN A 393 -3.10 -0.85 -6.40
C GLN A 393 -4.56 -0.92 -6.86
N PHE A 394 -4.76 -0.87 -8.18
CA PHE A 394 -6.09 -0.90 -8.79
C PHE A 394 -6.19 -2.02 -9.84
N TYR A 395 -7.26 -2.80 -9.76
CA TYR A 395 -7.55 -3.91 -10.67
C TYR A 395 -8.94 -3.73 -11.24
N ARG A 396 -9.09 -3.72 -12.57
CA ARG A 396 -10.40 -3.61 -13.21
C ARG A 396 -10.59 -4.54 -14.38
N ASN A 397 -11.80 -5.11 -14.48
CA ASN A 397 -12.14 -6.06 -15.53
C ASN A 397 -11.15 -7.24 -15.54
N CYS A 398 -10.74 -7.69 -14.35
CA CYS A 398 -9.80 -8.79 -14.22
C CYS A 398 -10.54 -10.10 -13.89
N GLU A 399 -9.92 -11.24 -14.20
CA GLU A 399 -10.31 -12.54 -13.63
C GLU A 399 -9.23 -13.00 -12.63
N ILE A 400 -9.59 -13.17 -11.36
CA ILE A 400 -8.67 -13.62 -10.31
C ILE A 400 -9.18 -14.94 -9.78
N SER A 401 -8.37 -16.00 -9.89
CA SER A 401 -8.79 -17.36 -9.50
C SER A 401 -7.81 -18.02 -8.54
N GLY A 402 -8.31 -18.64 -7.48
CA GLY A 402 -7.47 -19.37 -6.52
C GLY A 402 -8.27 -20.13 -5.46
N THR A 403 -7.60 -20.56 -4.40
CA THR A 403 -8.15 -21.40 -3.33
C THR A 403 -7.98 -20.79 -1.95
N VAL A 404 -6.82 -21.00 -1.32
CA VAL A 404 -6.49 -20.52 0.02
C VAL A 404 -5.82 -19.15 -0.09
N ASP A 405 -6.32 -18.15 0.62
CA ASP A 405 -5.72 -16.81 0.76
C ASP A 405 -5.29 -16.18 -0.59
N PHE A 406 -6.11 -16.37 -1.62
CA PHE A 406 -5.62 -16.13 -2.98
C PHE A 406 -5.56 -14.65 -3.38
N ILE A 407 -6.07 -13.74 -2.55
CA ILE A 407 -5.80 -12.31 -2.56
C ILE A 407 -5.29 -11.94 -1.17
N PHE A 408 -4.00 -11.61 -1.06
CA PHE A 408 -3.36 -11.37 0.24
C PHE A 408 -2.25 -10.33 0.15
N GLY A 409 -1.85 -9.80 1.30
CA GLY A 409 -0.74 -8.85 1.42
C GLY A 409 -1.08 -7.64 2.26
N TYR A 410 -0.30 -6.57 2.11
CA TYR A 410 -0.37 -5.37 2.94
C TYR A 410 -0.71 -4.10 2.13
N GLY A 411 -1.08 -4.24 0.86
CA GLY A 411 -1.39 -3.11 -0.01
C GLY A 411 -2.72 -2.42 0.31
N THR A 412 -2.88 -1.22 -0.23
CA THR A 412 -4.17 -0.55 -0.36
C THR A 412 -4.78 -0.95 -1.70
N THR A 413 -5.63 -1.97 -1.67
CA THR A 413 -6.09 -2.67 -2.87
C THR A 413 -7.55 -2.35 -3.17
N LEU A 414 -7.86 -2.01 -4.42
CA LEU A 414 -9.23 -1.97 -4.94
C LEU A 414 -9.35 -2.82 -6.20
N ILE A 415 -10.25 -3.80 -6.15
CA ILE A 415 -10.61 -4.65 -7.28
C ILE A 415 -12.04 -4.27 -7.68
N GLN A 416 -12.21 -3.82 -8.92
CA GLN A 416 -13.47 -3.25 -9.40
C GLN A 416 -13.95 -3.97 -10.66
N ASN A 417 -15.25 -4.23 -10.77
CA ASN A 417 -15.88 -4.80 -11.99
C ASN A 417 -15.13 -6.05 -12.50
N SER A 418 -14.75 -6.94 -11.60
CA SER A 418 -13.89 -8.08 -11.88
C SER A 418 -14.58 -9.38 -11.47
N LYS A 419 -14.06 -10.50 -11.97
CA LYS A 419 -14.58 -11.83 -11.67
C LYS A 419 -13.61 -12.55 -10.73
N ILE A 420 -14.15 -13.02 -9.61
CA ILE A 420 -13.42 -13.70 -8.55
C ILE A 420 -13.86 -15.16 -8.58
N VAL A 421 -12.94 -16.05 -8.97
CA VAL A 421 -13.24 -17.46 -9.24
C VAL A 421 -12.63 -18.34 -8.16
N VAL A 422 -13.49 -18.89 -7.31
CA VAL A 422 -13.08 -19.82 -6.25
C VAL A 422 -12.89 -21.21 -6.84
N ARG A 423 -11.66 -21.74 -6.81
CA ARG A 423 -11.30 -23.04 -7.41
C ARG A 423 -11.48 -24.18 -6.41
N LYS A 424 -11.48 -25.42 -6.92
CA LYS A 424 -11.44 -26.61 -6.09
C LYS A 424 -10.07 -26.72 -5.38
N PRO A 425 -10.02 -26.79 -4.04
CA PRO A 425 -8.77 -26.95 -3.28
C PRO A 425 -8.41 -28.43 -3.10
N GLU A 426 -7.32 -28.70 -2.36
CA GLU A 426 -7.02 -30.06 -1.91
C GLU A 426 -8.02 -30.57 -0.86
N ALA A 427 -8.03 -31.88 -0.66
CA ALA A 427 -8.77 -32.49 0.46
C ALA A 427 -8.36 -31.85 1.80
N ASN A 428 -9.35 -31.52 2.63
CA ASN A 428 -9.20 -30.86 3.95
C ASN A 428 -8.76 -29.38 3.92
N GLN A 429 -8.65 -28.76 2.76
CA GLN A 429 -8.49 -27.31 2.67
C GLN A 429 -9.85 -26.61 2.60
N GLN A 430 -9.86 -25.34 2.99
CA GLN A 430 -10.98 -24.42 2.84
C GLN A 430 -10.53 -23.27 1.95
N ASN A 431 -11.44 -22.72 1.15
CA ASN A 431 -11.10 -21.58 0.31
C ASN A 431 -11.31 -20.27 1.06
N ILE A 432 -10.41 -19.32 0.86
CA ILE A 432 -10.48 -17.97 1.41
C ILE A 432 -10.11 -16.99 0.31
N ILE A 433 -11.00 -16.05 0.03
CA ILE A 433 -10.74 -15.02 -1.00
C ILE A 433 -9.69 -14.04 -0.50
N VAL A 434 -9.90 -13.41 0.65
CA VAL A 434 -9.03 -12.35 1.17
C VAL A 434 -8.33 -12.76 2.47
N ALA A 435 -7.02 -12.62 2.51
CA ALA A 435 -6.22 -12.67 3.74
C ALA A 435 -5.38 -11.40 3.85
N ASP A 436 -6.01 -10.32 4.33
CA ASP A 436 -5.36 -9.02 4.43
C ASP A 436 -4.42 -8.93 5.64
N GLY A 437 -3.26 -8.31 5.43
CA GLY A 437 -2.15 -8.19 6.36
C GLY A 437 -2.10 -6.87 7.12
N THR A 438 -3.13 -6.01 7.12
CA THR A 438 -3.09 -4.77 7.91
C THR A 438 -2.77 -5.08 9.39
N ASP A 439 -1.60 -4.64 9.84
CA ASP A 439 -1.04 -5.00 11.15
C ASP A 439 -1.23 -3.92 12.21
N GLN A 440 -1.44 -2.68 11.79
CA GLN A 440 -1.56 -1.52 12.68
C GLN A 440 -2.85 -0.73 12.41
N LYS A 441 -3.45 -0.20 13.48
CA LYS A 441 -4.74 0.50 13.48
C LYS A 441 -4.84 1.60 12.41
N ASN A 442 -3.82 2.44 12.34
CA ASN A 442 -3.80 3.64 11.51
C ASN A 442 -3.19 3.42 10.11
N MET A 443 -2.82 2.17 9.78
CA MET A 443 -2.31 1.79 8.48
C MET A 443 -3.44 1.89 7.42
N PRO A 444 -3.23 2.60 6.30
CA PRO A 444 -4.27 2.87 5.29
C PRO A 444 -4.44 1.71 4.30
N THR A 445 -4.33 0.47 4.75
CA THR A 445 -4.25 -0.72 3.90
C THR A 445 -5.44 -1.64 4.12
N GLY A 446 -5.62 -2.60 3.20
CA GLY A 446 -6.80 -3.44 3.12
C GLY A 446 -7.14 -3.84 1.70
N ALA A 447 -8.02 -4.82 1.55
CA ALA A 447 -8.60 -5.19 0.26
C ALA A 447 -10.06 -4.77 0.15
N VAL A 448 -10.39 -4.04 -0.91
CA VAL A 448 -11.76 -3.69 -1.27
C VAL A 448 -12.13 -4.38 -2.59
N LEU A 449 -13.22 -5.14 -2.58
CA LEU A 449 -13.82 -5.72 -3.79
C LEU A 449 -15.12 -4.97 -4.05
N GLN A 450 -15.18 -4.25 -5.18
CA GLN A 450 -16.32 -3.44 -5.58
C GLN A 450 -16.95 -3.94 -6.88
N ASN A 451 -18.26 -4.18 -6.86
CA ASN A 451 -19.04 -4.58 -8.03
C ASN A 451 -18.41 -5.76 -8.79
N CYS A 452 -17.86 -6.73 -8.05
CA CYS A 452 -17.29 -7.95 -8.60
C CYS A 452 -18.32 -9.08 -8.61
N GLU A 453 -18.05 -10.10 -9.43
CA GLU A 453 -18.80 -11.35 -9.46
C GLU A 453 -17.98 -12.44 -8.76
N ILE A 454 -18.51 -13.00 -7.67
CA ILE A 454 -17.86 -14.06 -6.87
C ILE A 454 -18.54 -15.39 -7.15
N VAL A 455 -17.83 -16.29 -7.83
CA VAL A 455 -18.36 -17.56 -8.35
C VAL A 455 -17.46 -18.74 -8.03
N ALA A 456 -18.05 -19.93 -7.97
CA ALA A 456 -17.28 -21.18 -7.98
C ALA A 456 -16.78 -21.48 -9.40
N ALA A 457 -15.58 -22.07 -9.49
CA ALA A 457 -15.13 -22.72 -10.70
C ALA A 457 -16.01 -23.95 -11.03
N PRO A 458 -16.13 -24.36 -12.31
CA PRO A 458 -17.00 -25.47 -12.71
C PRO A 458 -16.74 -26.79 -12.00
N ASP A 459 -15.50 -27.03 -11.56
CA ASP A 459 -15.08 -28.25 -10.83
C ASP A 459 -15.38 -28.19 -9.31
N LEU A 460 -15.48 -26.98 -8.74
CA LEU A 460 -15.91 -26.74 -7.36
C LEU A 460 -17.44 -26.73 -7.24
N GLU A 461 -18.16 -26.21 -8.23
CA GLU A 461 -19.62 -26.05 -8.22
C GLU A 461 -20.39 -27.30 -7.72
N PRO A 462 -20.12 -28.53 -8.21
CA PRO A 462 -20.81 -29.73 -7.71
C PRO A 462 -20.37 -30.17 -6.30
N GLN A 463 -19.32 -29.57 -5.73
CA GLN A 463 -18.67 -29.94 -4.47
C GLN A 463 -18.60 -28.79 -3.46
N LYS A 464 -19.25 -27.65 -3.73
CA LYS A 464 -19.21 -26.43 -2.88
C LYS A 464 -19.76 -26.63 -1.47
N ALA A 465 -20.60 -27.65 -1.26
CA ALA A 465 -21.06 -28.07 0.07
C ALA A 465 -19.97 -28.83 0.87
N THR A 466 -19.05 -29.50 0.18
CA THR A 466 -17.93 -30.24 0.79
C THR A 466 -16.73 -29.33 1.04
N PHE A 467 -16.35 -28.53 0.03
CA PHE A 467 -15.24 -27.59 0.14
C PHE A 467 -15.76 -26.20 0.50
N LYS A 468 -15.72 -25.90 1.79
CA LYS A 468 -16.20 -24.62 2.32
C LYS A 468 -15.36 -23.46 1.81
N SER A 469 -16.04 -22.36 1.44
CA SER A 469 -15.40 -21.14 0.95
C SER A 469 -15.87 -19.91 1.74
N TYR A 470 -14.94 -19.00 2.00
CA TYR A 470 -15.14 -17.81 2.83
C TYR A 470 -14.65 -16.54 2.13
N LEU A 471 -15.25 -15.41 2.49
CA LEU A 471 -14.88 -14.09 2.00
C LEU A 471 -13.49 -13.67 2.49
N ALA A 472 -13.23 -13.81 3.79
CA ALA A 472 -11.94 -13.43 4.36
C ALA A 472 -11.61 -14.16 5.67
N ARG A 473 -10.32 -14.11 6.05
CA ARG A 473 -9.82 -14.41 7.39
C ARG A 473 -8.72 -13.44 7.82
N PRO A 474 -8.59 -13.09 9.11
CA PRO A 474 -7.70 -12.02 9.52
C PRO A 474 -6.25 -12.50 9.67
N TRP A 475 -5.41 -12.30 8.67
CA TRP A 475 -4.00 -12.72 8.74
C TRP A 475 -3.22 -11.93 9.81
N LYS A 476 -3.53 -10.64 9.99
CA LYS A 476 -2.92 -9.75 10.99
C LYS A 476 -3.98 -9.01 11.82
N ALA A 477 -3.53 -8.30 12.86
CA ALA A 477 -4.38 -7.75 13.91
C ALA A 477 -5.50 -6.84 13.41
N TYR A 478 -5.22 -5.97 12.45
CA TYR A 478 -6.17 -4.99 11.93
C TYR A 478 -6.63 -5.33 10.51
N SER A 479 -6.56 -6.61 10.14
CA SER A 479 -6.91 -7.14 8.82
C SER A 479 -8.23 -6.56 8.32
N ARG A 480 -8.24 -6.07 7.08
CA ARG A 480 -9.32 -5.27 6.50
C ARG A 480 -9.74 -5.81 5.14
N ALA A 481 -10.99 -6.23 5.05
CA ALA A 481 -11.62 -6.73 3.84
C ALA A 481 -13.03 -6.15 3.71
N VAL A 482 -13.30 -5.44 2.61
CA VAL A 482 -14.59 -4.77 2.39
C VAL A 482 -15.18 -5.19 1.05
N PHE A 483 -16.43 -5.65 1.08
CA PHE A 483 -17.14 -6.16 -0.09
C PHE A 483 -18.32 -5.23 -0.41
N LEU A 484 -18.15 -4.41 -1.45
CA LEU A 484 -19.12 -3.42 -1.89
C LEU A 484 -19.81 -3.87 -3.18
N GLU A 485 -21.14 -3.91 -3.21
CA GLU A 485 -21.95 -4.03 -4.42
C GLU A 485 -21.72 -5.31 -5.23
N ASN A 486 -21.12 -6.34 -4.64
CA ASN A 486 -20.75 -7.56 -5.35
C ASN A 486 -21.96 -8.46 -5.62
N THR A 487 -21.88 -9.30 -6.64
CA THR A 487 -22.77 -10.45 -6.81
C THR A 487 -22.08 -11.70 -6.30
N ILE A 488 -22.62 -12.30 -5.24
CA ILE A 488 -22.03 -13.43 -4.53
C ILE A 488 -22.91 -14.67 -4.76
N SER A 489 -22.37 -15.66 -5.47
CA SER A 489 -23.01 -16.97 -5.62
C SER A 489 -23.09 -17.72 -4.27
N ASP A 490 -23.83 -18.82 -4.24
CA ASP A 490 -23.96 -19.70 -3.06
C ASP A 490 -22.70 -20.53 -2.74
N VAL A 491 -21.54 -20.19 -3.33
CA VAL A 491 -20.23 -20.77 -2.98
C VAL A 491 -19.77 -20.37 -1.57
N ILE A 492 -20.16 -19.18 -1.12
CA ILE A 492 -19.76 -18.61 0.17
C ILE A 492 -20.65 -19.17 1.28
N GLN A 493 -20.01 -19.64 2.37
CA GLN A 493 -20.72 -20.15 3.53
C GLN A 493 -21.54 -19.05 4.24
N PRO A 494 -22.66 -19.38 4.90
CA PRO A 494 -23.51 -18.38 5.55
C PRO A 494 -22.80 -17.56 6.65
N ASP A 495 -21.85 -18.16 7.36
CA ASP A 495 -21.00 -17.50 8.37
C ASP A 495 -20.03 -16.48 7.74
N GLY A 496 -19.71 -16.63 6.45
CA GLY A 496 -19.05 -15.66 5.57
C GLY A 496 -17.56 -15.50 5.79
N TYR A 497 -17.10 -15.50 7.05
CA TYR A 497 -15.71 -15.27 7.43
C TYR A 497 -15.18 -16.39 8.32
N LEU A 498 -13.89 -16.69 8.16
CA LEU A 498 -13.21 -17.74 8.91
C LEU A 498 -12.26 -17.11 9.96
N PRO A 499 -12.25 -17.57 11.22
CA PRO A 499 -11.21 -17.17 12.17
C PRO A 499 -9.82 -17.62 11.71
N TRP A 500 -8.79 -16.82 11.97
CA TRP A 500 -7.41 -17.21 11.67
C TRP A 500 -6.91 -18.29 12.64
N ASN A 501 -6.99 -18.00 13.95
CA ASN A 501 -6.62 -18.93 15.01
C ASN A 501 -7.39 -18.59 16.29
N GLY A 502 -8.40 -19.40 16.63
CA GLY A 502 -9.26 -19.15 17.80
C GLY A 502 -9.89 -17.74 17.74
N ASN A 503 -9.73 -16.97 18.81
CA ASN A 503 -10.26 -15.60 18.91
C ASN A 503 -9.25 -14.53 18.47
N MET A 504 -8.11 -14.91 17.90
CA MET A 504 -7.08 -13.97 17.47
C MET A 504 -7.64 -12.99 16.44
N PHE A 505 -7.45 -11.69 16.71
CA PHE A 505 -7.80 -10.55 15.83
C PHE A 505 -9.29 -10.31 15.58
N LEU A 506 -10.18 -11.12 16.17
CA LEU A 506 -11.63 -11.00 15.91
C LEU A 506 -12.20 -9.65 16.39
N ASP A 507 -11.65 -9.08 17.46
CA ASP A 507 -12.11 -7.79 18.00
C ASP A 507 -11.60 -6.58 17.21
N THR A 508 -10.49 -6.73 16.50
CA THR A 508 -9.74 -5.64 15.86
C THR A 508 -9.85 -5.62 14.33
N CYS A 509 -10.07 -6.78 13.68
CA CYS A 509 -10.26 -6.85 12.23
C CYS A 509 -11.47 -6.02 11.75
N TYR A 510 -11.45 -5.63 10.47
CA TYR A 510 -12.48 -4.84 9.82
C TYR A 510 -13.00 -5.57 8.58
N PHE A 511 -13.96 -6.47 8.79
CA PHE A 511 -14.65 -7.18 7.72
C PHE A 511 -16.07 -6.66 7.57
N ALA A 512 -16.41 -6.16 6.38
CA ALA A 512 -17.68 -5.46 6.17
C ALA A 512 -18.26 -5.67 4.77
N GLU A 513 -19.58 -5.56 4.68
CA GLU A 513 -20.32 -5.73 3.43
C GLU A 513 -21.23 -4.52 3.16
N TYR A 514 -21.48 -4.20 1.90
CA TYR A 514 -22.43 -3.15 1.51
C TYR A 514 -23.13 -3.52 0.20
N GLN A 515 -24.47 -3.58 0.21
CA GLN A 515 -25.28 -3.81 -1.00
C GLN A 515 -24.83 -4.98 -1.90
N ASN A 516 -24.32 -6.06 -1.31
CA ASN A 516 -24.07 -7.30 -2.03
C ASN A 516 -25.41 -7.97 -2.41
N SER A 517 -25.43 -8.67 -3.54
CA SER A 517 -26.59 -9.39 -4.08
C SER A 517 -26.21 -10.84 -4.42
N GLY A 518 -27.20 -11.69 -4.71
CA GLY A 518 -26.96 -13.11 -5.03
C GLY A 518 -27.16 -14.04 -3.83
N ALA A 519 -27.10 -15.35 -4.08
CA ALA A 519 -27.49 -16.37 -3.10
C ALA A 519 -26.54 -16.46 -1.89
N GLY A 520 -25.26 -16.11 -2.04
CA GLY A 520 -24.28 -16.08 -0.94
C GLY A 520 -24.23 -14.75 -0.18
N ALA A 521 -25.03 -13.75 -0.57
CA ALA A 521 -25.01 -12.41 0.02
C ALA A 521 -25.91 -12.23 1.26
N ASP A 522 -26.62 -13.28 1.73
CA ASP A 522 -27.43 -13.16 2.95
C ASP A 522 -26.53 -13.00 4.19
N VAL A 523 -26.63 -11.83 4.82
CA VAL A 523 -25.82 -11.44 5.98
C VAL A 523 -26.37 -11.92 7.32
N LYS A 524 -27.60 -12.46 7.37
CA LYS A 524 -28.29 -12.79 8.64
C LYS A 524 -27.54 -13.81 9.49
N ALA A 525 -26.81 -14.72 8.84
CA ALA A 525 -26.08 -15.81 9.48
C ALA A 525 -24.58 -15.52 9.63
N ARG A 526 -24.12 -14.31 9.26
CA ARG A 526 -22.70 -13.94 9.37
C ARG A 526 -22.24 -13.99 10.82
N VAL A 527 -20.95 -14.26 10.98
CA VAL A 527 -20.29 -14.17 12.28
C VAL A 527 -20.46 -12.78 12.91
N LYS A 528 -20.70 -12.75 14.23
CA LYS A 528 -21.01 -11.54 14.99
C LYS A 528 -19.80 -10.61 15.22
N TRP A 529 -18.59 -11.12 15.07
CA TRP A 529 -17.35 -10.35 15.25
C TRP A 529 -16.97 -9.51 14.00
N SER A 530 -17.66 -9.72 12.87
CA SER A 530 -17.52 -8.83 11.71
C SER A 530 -18.09 -7.43 12.00
N ARG A 531 -17.79 -6.46 11.14
CA ARG A 531 -18.38 -5.11 11.18
C ARG A 531 -19.75 -5.04 10.51
N GLY A 532 -20.23 -6.17 9.97
CA GLY A 532 -21.57 -6.30 9.41
C GLY A 532 -21.80 -5.45 8.16
N VAL A 533 -23.02 -4.95 8.01
CA VAL A 533 -23.43 -4.15 6.85
C VAL A 533 -23.15 -2.67 7.11
N LEU A 534 -22.40 -2.05 6.20
CA LEU A 534 -22.04 -0.63 6.30
C LEU A 534 -23.21 0.29 5.98
N SER A 535 -23.16 1.50 6.54
CA SER A 535 -23.95 2.62 6.04
C SER A 535 -23.40 3.10 4.69
N LYS A 536 -24.21 3.84 3.90
CA LYS A 536 -23.73 4.46 2.65
C LYS A 536 -22.54 5.39 2.89
N ALA A 537 -22.56 6.15 3.99
CA ALA A 537 -21.49 7.08 4.33
C ALA A 537 -20.17 6.36 4.67
N ASP A 538 -20.24 5.21 5.37
CA ASP A 538 -19.06 4.41 5.67
C ASP A 538 -18.55 3.65 4.45
N ALA A 539 -19.45 3.11 3.63
CA ALA A 539 -19.10 2.46 2.37
C ALA A 539 -18.38 3.41 1.40
N SER A 540 -18.80 4.68 1.33
CA SER A 540 -18.15 5.70 0.48
C SER A 540 -16.68 5.96 0.82
N LYS A 541 -16.22 5.63 2.04
CA LYS A 541 -14.79 5.76 2.42
C LYS A 541 -13.91 4.73 1.70
N PHE A 542 -14.52 3.65 1.21
CA PHE A 542 -13.85 2.53 0.55
C PHE A 542 -13.99 2.57 -0.98
N THR A 543 -14.56 3.62 -1.57
CA THR A 543 -14.63 3.77 -3.04
C THR A 543 -13.32 4.27 -3.62
N ALA A 544 -13.13 4.17 -4.94
CA ALA A 544 -11.87 4.55 -5.61
C ALA A 544 -11.40 5.97 -5.26
N ASP A 545 -12.33 6.94 -5.19
CA ASP A 545 -12.02 8.33 -4.87
C ASP A 545 -11.35 8.49 -3.49
N GLN A 546 -11.91 7.89 -2.44
CA GLN A 546 -11.38 8.06 -1.08
C GLN A 546 -10.31 7.03 -0.72
N TRP A 547 -10.52 5.78 -1.11
CA TRP A 547 -9.65 4.66 -0.74
C TRP A 547 -8.28 4.72 -1.42
N LEU A 548 -8.27 5.02 -2.72
CA LEU A 548 -7.04 5.05 -3.52
C LEU A 548 -6.57 6.46 -3.88
N GLN A 549 -7.33 7.50 -3.52
CA GLN A 549 -7.17 8.83 -4.11
C GLN A 549 -7.15 8.74 -5.64
N ALA A 550 -8.02 7.90 -6.21
CA ALA A 550 -7.99 7.51 -7.63
C ALA A 550 -7.96 8.69 -8.59
N ASN A 551 -8.66 9.78 -8.26
CA ASN A 551 -8.71 10.99 -9.06
C ASN A 551 -7.34 11.65 -9.29
N THR A 552 -6.34 11.37 -8.44
CA THR A 552 -5.00 11.95 -8.50
C THR A 552 -4.07 11.22 -9.47
N TRP A 553 -4.33 9.95 -9.81
CA TRP A 553 -3.39 9.13 -10.58
C TRP A 553 -4.02 8.23 -11.63
N LEU A 554 -5.23 7.69 -11.41
CA LEU A 554 -5.89 6.81 -12.39
C LEU A 554 -6.20 7.49 -13.74
N PRO A 555 -6.56 8.79 -13.84
CA PRO A 555 -6.77 9.43 -15.14
C PRO A 555 -5.58 9.31 -16.11
N ALA A 556 -4.34 9.34 -15.59
CA ALA A 556 -3.12 9.21 -16.39
C ALA A 556 -2.87 7.78 -16.89
N THR A 557 -3.54 6.79 -16.33
CA THR A 557 -3.41 5.39 -16.75
C THR A 557 -4.19 5.12 -18.04
N GLY A 558 -5.27 5.87 -18.28
CA GLY A 558 -6.25 5.59 -19.34
C GLY A 558 -7.15 4.38 -19.05
N VAL A 559 -6.99 3.74 -17.88
CA VAL A 559 -7.86 2.65 -17.42
C VAL A 559 -9.19 3.26 -16.98
N PRO A 560 -10.35 2.71 -17.39
CA PRO A 560 -11.64 3.17 -16.89
C PRO A 560 -11.74 2.91 -15.37
N PHE A 561 -12.49 3.71 -14.62
CA PHE A 561 -12.73 3.46 -13.19
C PHE A 561 -13.99 4.19 -12.73
N ASP A 562 -14.66 3.63 -11.72
CA ASP A 562 -15.81 4.26 -11.08
C ASP A 562 -15.35 4.87 -9.76
N LEU A 563 -15.56 6.18 -9.58
CA LEU A 563 -15.06 6.94 -8.41
C LEU A 563 -15.78 6.60 -7.10
N GLY A 564 -17.07 6.28 -7.20
CA GLY A 564 -17.97 6.10 -6.07
C GLY A 564 -18.69 4.76 -6.08
N LEU A 565 -19.74 4.67 -5.26
CA LEU A 565 -20.69 3.57 -5.29
C LEU A 565 -21.48 3.59 -6.61
N SER A 566 -21.71 2.42 -7.18
CA SER A 566 -22.31 2.23 -8.51
C SER A 566 -23.82 1.94 -8.45
N LYS A 567 -24.31 1.43 -7.32
CA LYS A 567 -25.73 1.16 -7.06
C LYS A 567 -26.32 2.34 -6.28
N ALA A 568 -27.51 2.77 -6.68
CA ALA A 568 -28.19 3.97 -6.17
C ALA A 568 -28.51 3.90 -4.66
#